data_AF-A0A150UND6-F1
#
_entry.id   AF-A0A150UND6-F1
#
_cell.length_a   1.000
_cell.length_b   1.000
_cell.length_c   1.000
_cell.angle_alpha   90.00
_cell.angle_beta   90.00
_cell.angle_gamma   90.00
#
_symmetry.space_group_name_H-M   'P 1'
#
loop_
_entity.id
_entity.type
_entity.pdbx_description
1 polymer ?
#
loop_
_entity_poly.entity_id
_entity_poly.type
_entity_poly.pdbx_seq_one_letter_code
_entity_poly.pdbx_strand_id
1 'polypeptide(L)'
;MTDNPSCFRGPLIPLRRRWIKVGGGYLWSDSYGKAVIGDKSQNWIELDVLLVPGLGVNLISGKKLCAEYNLYGLMKPDSFTIVSSDFIPQLIFTENDGVYTLNKIAKQLDPPQHTTKKKDATLHAMNANLEQVELDPELKGTKQSTLLDQDTLEKKRALFNLFHRRFAHMGAEKLRSLHKVTTLEQPVPIFPDKDCPCYTPQEKDIGIFF
;
A
#
# COMPACT_ATOMS: atom_id res chain seq x y z
N MET A 1 7.32 24.43 6.91
CA MET A 1 6.87 23.03 6.81
C MET A 1 5.35 23.02 6.65
N THR A 2 4.78 21.95 6.07
CA THR A 2 3.34 21.94 5.68
C THR A 2 2.41 21.56 6.82
N ASP A 3 2.94 21.04 7.92
CA ASP A 3 2.26 20.77 9.20
C ASP A 3 2.00 22.06 10.03
N ASN A 4 2.09 23.24 9.41
CA ASN A 4 1.65 24.48 10.03
C ASN A 4 0.13 24.64 9.82
N PRO A 5 -0.66 24.86 10.89
CA PRO A 5 -2.09 25.16 10.78
C PRO A 5 -2.45 26.27 9.78
N SER A 6 -1.56 27.25 9.56
CA SER A 6 -1.79 28.33 8.60
C SER A 6 -1.76 27.87 7.13
N CYS A 7 -1.29 26.66 6.83
CA CYS A 7 -1.25 26.10 5.48
C CYS A 7 -2.60 25.51 5.03
N PHE A 8 -3.59 25.48 5.93
CA PHE A 8 -4.93 24.94 5.64
C PHE A 8 -5.88 26.01 5.12
N ARG A 9 -6.81 25.61 4.26
CA ARG A 9 -7.92 26.43 3.78
C ARG A 9 -8.98 26.53 4.87
N GLY A 10 -8.84 27.54 5.71
CA GLY A 10 -9.77 27.82 6.80
C GLY A 10 -9.40 27.17 8.13
N PRO A 11 -10.28 27.28 9.14
CA PRO A 11 -10.01 26.75 10.47
C PRO A 11 -9.99 25.21 10.45
N LEU A 12 -9.07 24.64 11.23
CA LEU A 12 -9.00 23.20 11.44
C LEU A 12 -10.24 22.70 12.18
N ILE A 13 -10.73 21.54 11.76
CA ILE A 13 -11.85 20.86 12.39
C ILE A 13 -11.30 19.87 13.42
N PRO A 14 -11.67 19.99 14.71
CA PRO A 14 -11.21 19.07 15.74
C PRO A 14 -11.78 17.67 15.49
N LEU A 15 -10.97 16.66 15.76
CA LEU A 15 -11.36 15.25 15.67
C LEU A 15 -10.94 14.51 16.94
N ARG A 16 -11.68 13.44 17.27
CA ARG A 16 -11.24 12.53 18.34
C ARG A 16 -9.87 11.97 17.95
N ARG A 17 -8.88 12.17 18.83
CA ARG A 17 -7.48 11.74 18.62
C ARG A 17 -7.39 10.37 17.94
N ARG A 18 -6.70 10.34 16.80
CA ARG A 18 -6.44 9.13 16.01
C ARG A 18 -4.97 8.78 16.13
N TRP A 19 -4.71 7.52 16.47
CA TRP A 19 -3.37 6.94 16.42
C TRP A 19 -3.13 6.35 15.04
N ILE A 20 -2.00 6.68 14.45
CA ILE A 20 -1.60 6.29 13.10
C ILE A 20 -0.34 5.45 13.22
N LYS A 21 -0.44 4.15 12.95
CA LYS A 21 0.70 3.24 13.00
C LYS A 21 1.63 3.51 11.80
N VAL A 22 2.91 3.70 12.07
CA VAL A 22 3.98 3.89 11.08
C VAL A 22 5.11 2.88 11.36
N GLY A 23 6.08 2.76 10.45
CA GLY A 23 7.18 1.80 10.58
C GLY A 23 7.94 1.89 11.91
N GLY A 24 8.14 3.11 12.42
CA GLY A 24 8.86 3.38 13.67
C GLY A 24 7.99 3.57 14.93
N GLY A 25 6.68 3.28 14.87
CA GLY A 25 5.80 3.45 16.05
C GLY A 25 4.44 4.04 15.71
N TYR A 26 4.03 5.07 16.46
CA TYR A 26 2.71 5.69 16.31
C TYR A 26 2.83 7.21 16.24
N LEU A 27 2.17 7.77 15.24
CA LEU A 27 1.86 9.19 15.16
C LEU A 27 0.44 9.44 15.68
N TRP A 28 0.10 10.68 15.96
CA TRP A 28 -1.25 11.04 16.32
C TRP A 28 -1.71 12.31 15.61
N SER A 29 -3.02 12.41 15.43
CA SER A 29 -3.71 13.59 14.90
C SER A 29 -4.98 13.83 15.69
N ASP A 30 -5.28 15.07 16.02
CA ASP A 30 -6.50 15.53 16.71
C ASP A 30 -7.25 16.62 15.95
N SER A 31 -6.83 16.91 14.71
CA SER A 31 -7.50 17.85 13.83
C SER A 31 -7.24 17.53 12.35
N TYR A 32 -8.17 17.94 11.50
CA TYR A 32 -8.06 17.83 10.06
C TYR A 32 -8.54 19.12 9.41
N GLY A 33 -8.17 19.33 8.16
CA GLY A 33 -8.66 20.46 7.41
C GLY A 33 -8.46 20.26 5.91
N LYS A 34 -8.85 21.29 5.16
CA LYS A 34 -8.68 21.33 3.72
C LYS A 34 -7.27 21.80 3.37
N ALA A 35 -6.55 21.05 2.56
CA ALA A 35 -5.28 21.46 1.99
C ALA A 35 -5.31 21.30 0.48
N VAL A 36 -4.55 22.14 -0.21
CA VAL A 36 -4.44 22.10 -1.67
C VAL A 36 -3.16 21.40 -2.05
N ILE A 37 -3.25 20.42 -2.92
CA ILE A 37 -2.10 19.82 -3.61
C ILE A 37 -2.15 20.24 -5.08
N GLY A 38 -1.00 20.67 -5.62
CA GLY A 38 -0.89 21.18 -6.98
C GLY A 38 0.22 20.48 -7.75
N ASP A 39 0.07 20.44 -9.08
CA ASP A 39 1.11 20.01 -9.99
C ASP A 39 1.89 21.21 -10.59
N LYS A 40 2.95 20.91 -11.35
CA LYS A 40 3.76 21.93 -12.04
C LYS A 40 3.00 22.66 -13.15
N SER A 41 1.86 22.12 -13.59
CA SER A 41 1.02 22.65 -14.67
C SER A 41 -0.11 23.55 -14.15
N GLN A 42 -0.02 24.00 -12.89
CA GLN A 42 -1.01 24.83 -12.20
C GLN A 42 -2.39 24.17 -12.02
N ASN A 43 -2.49 22.86 -12.20
CA ASN A 43 -3.69 22.14 -11.76
C ASN A 43 -3.58 21.92 -10.25
N TRP A 44 -4.71 21.97 -9.56
CA TRP A 44 -4.76 21.79 -8.12
C TRP A 44 -6.04 21.08 -7.71
N ILE A 45 -5.97 20.37 -6.59
CA ILE A 45 -7.12 19.71 -5.96
C ILE A 45 -7.09 19.99 -4.46
N GLU A 46 -8.27 20.27 -3.91
CA GLU A 46 -8.47 20.46 -2.48
C GLU A 46 -8.88 19.14 -1.83
N LEU A 47 -8.19 18.74 -0.76
CA LEU A 47 -8.34 17.45 -0.11
C LEU A 47 -8.46 17.59 1.40
N ASP A 48 -9.21 16.68 2.02
CA ASP A 48 -9.20 16.52 3.47
C ASP A 48 -7.90 15.86 3.92
N VAL A 49 -7.09 16.58 4.69
CA VAL A 49 -5.83 16.07 5.24
C VAL A 49 -5.80 16.17 6.75
N LEU A 50 -5.17 15.19 7.38
CA LEU A 50 -4.90 15.15 8.81
C LEU A 50 -3.68 16.01 9.12
N LEU A 51 -3.82 16.90 10.11
CA LEU A 51 -2.68 17.58 10.69
C LEU A 51 -1.94 16.60 11.60
N VAL A 52 -0.65 16.37 11.34
CA VAL A 52 0.23 15.55 12.19
C VAL A 52 1.36 16.43 12.70
N PRO A 53 1.31 16.89 13.97
CA PRO A 53 2.29 17.82 14.50
C PRO A 53 3.72 17.24 14.49
N GLY A 54 4.68 18.04 14.02
CA GLY A 54 6.11 17.72 14.10
C GLY A 54 6.61 16.73 13.04
N LEU A 55 5.73 16.30 12.13
CA LEU A 55 6.10 15.43 11.00
C LEU A 55 6.64 16.23 9.80
N GLY A 56 6.31 17.52 9.70
CA GLY A 56 6.64 18.37 8.55
C GLY A 56 5.72 18.21 7.34
N VAL A 57 4.93 17.13 7.31
CA VAL A 57 3.93 16.82 6.28
C VAL A 57 2.56 16.49 6.88
N ASN A 58 1.52 16.76 6.11
CA ASN A 58 0.15 16.33 6.44
C ASN A 58 -0.16 15.00 5.76
N LEU A 59 -1.08 14.23 6.35
CA LEU A 59 -1.42 12.90 5.85
C LEU A 59 -2.80 12.91 5.19
N ILE A 60 -2.88 12.31 4.01
CA ILE A 60 -4.15 12.00 3.36
C ILE A 60 -4.45 10.50 3.50
N SER A 61 -5.72 10.18 3.74
CA SER A 61 -6.17 8.79 3.66
C SER A 61 -6.39 8.42 2.20
N GLY A 62 -5.49 7.61 1.64
CA GLY A 62 -5.66 7.07 0.28
C GLY A 62 -6.98 6.32 0.10
N LYS A 63 -7.44 5.60 1.12
CA LYS A 63 -8.75 4.93 1.10
C LYS A 63 -9.91 5.93 0.97
N LYS A 64 -9.88 7.02 1.73
CA LYS A 64 -10.92 8.07 1.68
C LYS A 64 -10.91 8.77 0.32
N LEU A 65 -9.73 9.16 -0.14
CA LEU A 65 -9.52 9.75 -1.47
C LEU A 65 -10.11 8.86 -2.58
N CYS A 66 -9.75 7.57 -2.58
CA CYS A 66 -10.26 6.63 -3.56
C CYS A 66 -11.79 6.45 -3.48
N ALA A 67 -12.36 6.41 -2.28
CA ALA A 67 -13.80 6.26 -2.09
C ALA A 67 -14.59 7.50 -2.54
N GLU A 68 -14.10 8.70 -2.24
CA GLU A 68 -14.79 9.96 -2.56
C GLU A 68 -14.80 10.24 -4.07
N TYR A 69 -13.73 9.91 -4.77
CA TYR A 69 -13.56 10.19 -6.19
C TYR A 69 -13.78 8.97 -7.09
N ASN A 70 -14.21 7.83 -6.52
CA ASN A 70 -14.35 6.54 -7.23
C ASN A 70 -13.08 6.13 -8.00
N LEU A 71 -11.94 6.19 -7.31
CA LEU A 71 -10.62 5.92 -7.87
C LEU A 71 -10.00 4.65 -7.29
N TYR A 72 -8.96 4.18 -7.96
CA TYR A 72 -8.19 2.99 -7.60
C TYR A 72 -6.69 3.30 -7.65
N GLY A 73 -5.96 2.80 -6.65
CA GLY A 73 -4.50 2.92 -6.61
C GLY A 73 -3.84 1.78 -7.37
N LEU A 74 -2.98 2.11 -8.32
CA LEU A 74 -2.09 1.20 -9.03
C LEU A 74 -0.65 1.53 -8.64
N MET A 75 0.01 0.57 -8.01
CA MET A 75 1.41 0.71 -7.59
C MET A 75 2.31 -0.14 -8.48
N LYS A 76 3.32 0.51 -9.04
CA LYS A 76 4.44 -0.09 -9.76
C LYS A 76 5.74 0.23 -8.99
N PRO A 77 6.85 -0.46 -9.27
CA PRO A 77 8.12 -0.18 -8.60
C PRO A 77 8.58 1.29 -8.75
N ASP A 78 8.42 1.86 -9.94
CA ASP A 78 8.89 3.18 -10.34
C ASP A 78 7.83 4.30 -10.22
N SER A 79 6.57 3.92 -10.03
CA SER A 79 5.46 4.85 -10.14
C SER A 79 4.27 4.42 -9.31
N PHE A 80 3.58 5.41 -8.74
CA PHE A 80 2.29 5.22 -8.10
C PHE A 80 1.27 6.03 -8.88
N THR A 81 0.18 5.41 -9.31
CA THR A 81 -0.84 6.08 -10.11
C THR A 81 -2.21 5.83 -9.49
N ILE A 82 -3.00 6.88 -9.36
CA ILE A 82 -4.42 6.78 -9.00
C ILE A 82 -5.24 6.95 -10.28
N VAL A 83 -6.06 5.95 -10.58
CA VAL A 83 -6.85 5.85 -11.82
C VAL A 83 -8.34 5.85 -11.51
N SER A 84 -9.15 6.27 -12.48
CA SER A 84 -10.61 6.12 -12.45
C SER A 84 -11.05 4.67 -12.71
N SER A 85 -12.35 4.39 -12.61
CA SER A 85 -12.94 3.10 -13.01
C SER A 85 -12.63 2.70 -14.45
N ASP A 86 -12.44 3.68 -15.33
CA ASP A 86 -12.15 3.46 -16.75
C ASP A 86 -10.64 3.35 -17.02
N PHE A 87 -9.83 3.17 -15.96
CA PHE A 87 -8.37 3.10 -15.98
C PHE A 87 -7.67 4.36 -16.51
N ILE A 88 -8.39 5.48 -16.61
CA ILE A 88 -7.80 6.77 -16.97
C ILE A 88 -7.03 7.34 -15.77
N PRO A 89 -5.73 7.68 -15.91
CA PRO A 89 -4.92 8.26 -14.84
C PRO A 89 -5.43 9.62 -14.38
N GLN A 90 -5.62 9.76 -13.07
CA GLN A 90 -6.09 10.99 -12.42
C GLN A 90 -4.97 11.68 -11.64
N LEU A 91 -4.17 10.91 -10.90
CA LEU A 91 -2.99 11.40 -10.20
C LEU A 91 -1.81 10.50 -10.52
N ILE A 92 -0.71 11.09 -10.98
CA ILE A 92 0.52 10.36 -11.33
C ILE A 92 1.62 10.81 -10.39
N PHE A 93 2.21 9.85 -9.70
CA PHE A 93 3.32 10.06 -8.80
C PHE A 93 4.57 9.35 -9.33
N THR A 94 5.69 10.05 -9.26
CA THR A 94 7.00 9.54 -9.68
C THR A 94 7.87 9.33 -8.46
N GLU A 95 8.53 8.18 -8.39
CA GLU A 95 9.50 7.88 -7.35
C GLU A 95 10.76 8.73 -7.56
N ASN A 96 11.19 9.39 -6.50
CA ASN A 96 12.45 10.12 -6.41
C ASN A 96 13.02 9.87 -5.01
N ASP A 97 14.20 9.25 -4.94
CA ASP A 97 14.96 9.01 -3.69
C ASP A 97 14.14 8.32 -2.59
N GLY A 98 13.37 7.28 -2.95
CA GLY A 98 12.51 6.52 -2.05
C GLY A 98 11.15 7.17 -1.77
N VAL A 99 10.85 8.33 -2.36
CA VAL A 99 9.62 9.10 -2.11
C VAL A 99 8.83 9.30 -3.39
N TYR A 100 7.54 8.95 -3.34
CA TYR A 100 6.62 9.22 -4.46
C TYR A 100 6.14 10.67 -4.40
N THR A 101 6.52 11.44 -5.42
CA THR A 101 6.15 12.86 -5.57
C THR A 101 5.08 13.03 -6.63
N LEU A 102 4.09 13.88 -6.37
CA LEU A 102 3.03 14.15 -7.35
C LEU A 102 3.61 14.90 -8.55
N ASN A 103 3.46 14.29 -9.73
CA ASN A 103 3.98 14.84 -10.97
C ASN A 103 2.87 15.52 -11.80
N LYS A 104 1.69 14.89 -11.88
CA LYS A 104 0.58 15.37 -12.72
C LYS A 104 -0.78 15.12 -12.08
N ILE A 105 -1.65 16.12 -12.20
CA ILE A 105 -3.08 16.04 -11.88
C ILE A 105 -3.89 16.13 -13.18
N ALA A 106 -4.91 15.30 -13.34
CA ALA A 106 -5.83 15.40 -14.46
C ALA A 106 -6.72 16.65 -14.33
N LYS A 107 -7.05 17.28 -15.47
CA LYS A 107 -7.77 18.57 -15.51
C LYS A 107 -9.22 18.52 -14.99
N GLN A 108 -9.81 17.34 -14.80
CA GLN A 108 -11.21 17.16 -14.38
C GLN A 108 -11.31 16.15 -13.24
N LEU A 109 -10.60 16.44 -12.14
CA LEU A 109 -10.71 15.65 -10.92
C LEU A 109 -11.76 16.27 -9.99
N ASP A 110 -13.02 16.21 -10.40
CA ASP A 110 -14.15 16.60 -9.54
C ASP A 110 -14.76 15.35 -8.90
N PRO A 111 -15.14 15.41 -7.61
CA PRO A 111 -15.88 14.32 -7.01
C PRO A 111 -17.22 14.14 -7.75
N PRO A 112 -17.63 12.90 -8.06
CA PRO A 112 -18.89 12.66 -8.76
C PRO A 112 -20.04 13.30 -7.96
N GLN A 113 -20.82 14.18 -8.61
CA GLN A 113 -21.98 14.81 -7.97
C GLN A 113 -22.91 13.71 -7.46
N HIS A 114 -23.19 13.72 -6.16
CA HIS A 114 -24.05 12.75 -5.49
C HIS A 114 -25.42 12.68 -6.16
N THR A 115 -25.61 11.71 -7.06
CA THR A 115 -26.92 11.15 -7.34
C THR A 115 -27.03 9.89 -6.50
N THR A 116 -27.88 9.94 -5.47
CA THR A 116 -28.27 8.79 -4.67
C THR A 116 -28.88 7.71 -5.57
N LYS A 117 -28.05 6.77 -6.02
CA LYS A 117 -28.51 5.47 -6.50
C LYS A 117 -27.73 4.38 -5.80
N LYS A 118 -28.40 3.75 -4.82
CA LYS A 118 -28.04 2.44 -4.27
C LYS A 118 -27.72 1.49 -5.41
N LYS A 119 -26.54 0.87 -5.41
CA LYS A 119 -26.28 -0.42 -6.08
C LYS A 119 -25.23 -1.22 -5.30
N ASP A 120 -25.73 -1.94 -4.31
CA ASP A 120 -25.23 -3.28 -4.00
C ASP A 120 -25.52 -4.15 -5.24
N ALA A 121 -24.51 -4.83 -5.83
CA ALA A 121 -24.62 -6.09 -6.61
C ALA A 121 -23.46 -6.40 -7.59
N THR A 122 -22.39 -5.60 -7.72
CA THR A 122 -21.37 -5.85 -8.77
C THR A 122 -19.96 -6.15 -8.26
N LEU A 123 -19.83 -6.85 -7.11
CA LEU A 123 -18.51 -7.29 -6.60
C LEU A 123 -18.22 -8.79 -6.83
N HIS A 124 -19.13 -9.55 -7.47
CA HIS A 124 -19.01 -11.01 -7.56
C HIS A 124 -18.60 -11.59 -8.93
N ALA A 125 -18.35 -10.78 -9.96
CA ALA A 125 -18.22 -11.32 -11.34
C ALA A 125 -16.79 -11.48 -11.89
N MET A 126 -15.71 -11.21 -11.15
CA MET A 126 -14.34 -11.31 -11.73
C MET A 126 -13.30 -12.07 -10.90
N ASN A 127 -13.72 -12.90 -9.93
CA ASN A 127 -12.81 -13.84 -9.25
C ASN A 127 -12.89 -15.28 -9.79
N ALA A 128 -13.61 -15.53 -10.88
CA ALA A 128 -13.95 -16.89 -11.33
C ALA A 128 -13.01 -17.51 -12.39
N ASN A 129 -11.86 -16.88 -12.72
CA ASN A 129 -10.98 -17.37 -13.81
C ASN A 129 -9.54 -17.72 -13.36
N LEU A 130 -9.35 -18.16 -12.12
CA LEU A 130 -8.06 -18.69 -11.66
C LEU A 130 -8.15 -20.04 -10.94
N GLU A 131 -9.28 -20.74 -11.06
CA GLU A 131 -9.42 -22.14 -10.64
C GLU A 131 -9.58 -23.02 -11.86
N GLN A 132 -8.46 -23.50 -12.40
CA GLN A 132 -8.32 -24.82 -13.03
C GLN A 132 -6.88 -24.99 -13.53
N VAL A 133 -6.01 -25.51 -12.65
CA VAL A 133 -4.93 -26.40 -13.09
C VAL A 133 -4.96 -27.58 -12.14
N GLU A 134 -5.38 -28.71 -12.69
CA GLU A 134 -5.47 -30.01 -12.01
C GLU A 134 -4.09 -30.47 -11.54
N LEU A 135 -4.01 -31.00 -10.32
CA LEU A 135 -2.85 -31.73 -9.82
C LEU A 135 -3.00 -33.19 -10.24
N ASP A 136 -1.99 -33.71 -10.95
CA ASP A 136 -1.72 -35.15 -10.97
C ASP A 136 -0.44 -35.50 -10.19
N PRO A 137 -0.37 -36.71 -9.62
CA PRO A 137 0.47 -37.04 -8.48
C PRO A 137 1.72 -37.86 -8.87
N GLU A 138 2.62 -38.00 -7.89
CA GLU A 138 3.82 -38.85 -7.87
C GLU A 138 5.09 -38.32 -8.56
N LEU A 139 6.12 -37.98 -7.75
CA LEU A 139 7.22 -38.90 -7.49
C LEU A 139 8.10 -38.44 -6.32
N LYS A 140 8.48 -39.43 -5.51
CA LYS A 140 9.45 -39.37 -4.39
C LYS A 140 10.84 -38.95 -4.87
N GLY A 141 11.62 -38.30 -4.00
CA GLY A 141 13.08 -38.36 -4.12
C GLY A 141 13.86 -37.17 -3.57
N THR A 142 14.50 -37.38 -2.43
CA THR A 142 15.60 -36.60 -1.86
C THR A 142 16.72 -36.32 -2.89
N LYS A 143 17.18 -35.06 -3.00
CA LYS A 143 18.61 -34.63 -3.01
C LYS A 143 18.77 -33.15 -3.38
N GLN A 144 19.64 -32.46 -2.65
CA GLN A 144 20.25 -31.18 -3.01
C GLN A 144 20.86 -31.25 -4.42
N SER A 145 20.49 -30.31 -5.31
CA SER A 145 21.42 -29.52 -6.12
C SER A 145 20.67 -28.56 -7.05
N THR A 146 21.07 -27.29 -7.03
CA THR A 146 21.32 -26.38 -8.17
C THR A 146 20.33 -26.34 -9.35
N LEU A 147 19.87 -25.11 -9.65
CA LEU A 147 18.95 -24.67 -10.71
C LEU A 147 17.46 -24.73 -10.33
N LEU A 148 17.04 -23.81 -9.46
CA LEU A 148 15.63 -23.53 -9.22
C LEU A 148 15.11 -22.70 -10.40
N ASP A 149 14.20 -23.28 -11.17
CA ASP A 149 13.41 -22.62 -12.21
C ASP A 149 12.88 -21.28 -11.70
N GLN A 150 13.16 -20.18 -12.41
CA GLN A 150 12.75 -18.82 -12.02
C GLN A 150 11.25 -18.76 -11.70
N ASP A 151 10.46 -19.48 -12.49
CA ASP A 151 9.00 -19.57 -12.36
C ASP A 151 8.56 -20.22 -11.03
N THR A 152 9.36 -21.16 -10.50
CA THR A 152 9.10 -21.79 -9.19
C THR A 152 9.47 -20.86 -8.03
N LEU A 153 10.50 -20.02 -8.21
CA LEU A 153 10.92 -19.04 -7.23
C LEU A 153 9.89 -17.91 -7.09
N GLU A 154 9.36 -17.43 -8.21
CA GLU A 154 8.31 -16.41 -8.25
C GLU A 154 7.02 -16.88 -7.56
N LYS A 155 6.59 -18.11 -7.82
CA LYS A 155 5.43 -18.72 -7.14
C LYS A 155 5.62 -18.78 -5.62
N LYS A 156 6.82 -19.17 -5.16
CA LYS A 156 7.15 -19.16 -3.72
C LYS A 156 7.16 -17.73 -3.15
N ARG A 157 7.63 -16.74 -3.91
CA ARG A 157 7.66 -15.33 -3.50
C ARG A 157 6.25 -14.76 -3.39
N ALA A 158 5.40 -15.03 -4.37
CA ALA A 158 4.00 -14.65 -4.34
C ALA A 158 3.28 -15.23 -3.13
N LEU A 159 3.53 -16.51 -2.82
CA LEU A 159 2.96 -17.18 -1.66
C LEU A 159 3.42 -16.55 -0.34
N PHE A 160 4.72 -16.30 -0.19
CA PHE A 160 5.26 -15.61 0.99
C PHE A 160 4.62 -14.22 1.17
N ASN A 161 4.55 -13.42 0.11
CA ASN A 161 3.97 -12.08 0.15
C ASN A 161 2.48 -12.10 0.51
N LEU A 162 1.74 -13.11 0.04
CA LEU A 162 0.34 -13.30 0.39
C LEU A 162 0.18 -13.52 1.90
N PHE A 163 0.95 -14.44 2.48
CA PHE A 163 0.89 -14.71 3.92
C PHE A 163 1.41 -13.54 4.76
N HIS A 164 2.47 -12.88 4.29
CA HIS A 164 3.00 -11.69 4.97
C HIS A 164 1.96 -10.56 5.02
N ARG A 165 1.21 -10.32 3.95
CA ARG A 165 0.09 -9.34 3.94
C ARG A 165 -1.08 -9.79 4.81
N ARG A 166 -1.49 -11.06 4.74
CA ARG A 166 -2.63 -11.60 5.51
C ARG A 166 -2.38 -11.60 7.01
N PHE A 167 -1.13 -11.78 7.44
CA PHE A 167 -0.74 -11.83 8.85
C PHE A 167 -0.03 -10.56 9.30
N ALA A 168 -0.54 -9.40 8.88
CA ALA A 168 -0.14 -8.08 9.38
C ALA A 168 1.38 -7.82 9.36
N HIS A 169 2.05 -8.28 8.30
CA HIS A 169 3.49 -8.13 8.08
C HIS A 169 4.37 -8.80 9.15
N MET A 170 3.92 -9.93 9.70
CA MET A 170 4.75 -10.75 10.59
C MET A 170 6.06 -11.20 9.91
N GLY A 171 7.14 -11.23 10.69
CA GLY A 171 8.48 -11.63 10.21
C GLY A 171 8.53 -13.08 9.73
N ALA A 172 9.49 -13.38 8.85
CA ALA A 172 9.57 -14.66 8.15
C ALA A 172 9.63 -15.88 9.09
N GLU A 173 10.38 -15.81 10.20
CA GLU A 173 10.44 -16.89 11.19
C GLU A 173 9.06 -17.25 11.77
N LYS A 174 8.25 -16.24 12.06
CA LYS A 174 6.89 -16.43 12.57
C LYS A 174 5.96 -16.97 11.49
N LEU A 175 6.09 -16.49 10.24
CA LEU A 175 5.31 -16.98 9.11
C LEU A 175 5.64 -18.44 8.74
N ARG A 176 6.91 -18.84 8.80
CA ARG A 176 7.31 -20.23 8.57
C ARG A 176 6.70 -21.18 9.57
N SER A 177 6.64 -20.77 10.83
CA SER A 177 6.07 -21.58 11.92
C SER A 177 4.54 -21.54 11.98
N LEU A 178 3.88 -20.83 11.06
CA LEU A 178 2.43 -20.68 11.05
C LEU A 178 1.69 -22.01 10.92
N HIS A 179 2.26 -22.97 10.18
CA HIS A 179 1.74 -24.34 10.05
C HIS A 179 1.60 -25.08 11.38
N LYS A 180 2.35 -24.69 12.42
CA LYS A 180 2.26 -25.31 13.75
C LYS A 180 1.03 -24.88 14.54
N VAL A 181 0.44 -23.73 14.19
CA VAL A 181 -0.64 -23.08 14.94
C VAL A 181 -1.89 -22.84 14.09
N THR A 182 -1.89 -23.32 12.85
CA THR A 182 -2.99 -23.20 11.89
C THR A 182 -3.25 -24.54 11.22
N THR A 183 -4.25 -24.59 10.35
CA THR A 183 -4.58 -25.77 9.55
C THR A 183 -3.68 -25.95 8.32
N LEU A 184 -2.62 -25.15 8.17
CA LEU A 184 -1.67 -25.31 7.06
C LEU A 184 -0.84 -26.58 7.27
N GLU A 185 -0.79 -27.45 6.27
CA GLU A 185 -0.01 -28.70 6.33
C GLU A 185 1.49 -28.47 6.14
N GLN A 186 1.88 -27.41 5.43
CA GLN A 186 3.26 -27.12 5.05
C GLN A 186 3.74 -25.76 5.55
N PRO A 187 5.03 -25.62 5.91
CA PRO A 187 5.60 -24.34 6.28
C PRO A 187 5.59 -23.35 5.11
N VAL A 188 5.33 -22.07 5.40
CA VAL A 188 5.50 -21.01 4.41
C VAL A 188 6.99 -20.93 4.01
N PRO A 189 7.32 -21.00 2.70
CA PRO A 189 8.71 -20.98 2.25
C PRO A 189 9.38 -19.64 2.58
N ILE A 190 10.51 -19.69 3.27
CA ILE A 190 11.39 -18.54 3.51
C ILE A 190 12.55 -18.58 2.51
N PHE A 191 12.94 -17.41 2.00
CA PHE A 191 14.16 -17.22 1.22
C PHE A 191 15.36 -16.94 2.12
N PRO A 192 16.56 -17.46 1.81
CA PRO A 192 17.77 -17.08 2.53
C PRO A 192 17.93 -15.55 2.51
N ASP A 193 18.39 -15.01 3.64
CA ASP A 193 18.33 -13.61 4.07
C ASP A 193 18.64 -12.52 3.02
N LYS A 194 19.40 -12.82 1.97
CA LYS A 194 19.72 -11.87 0.89
C LYS A 194 18.54 -11.57 -0.04
N ASP A 195 17.50 -12.39 -0.03
CA ASP A 195 16.34 -12.30 -0.93
C ASP A 195 14.99 -12.19 -0.20
N CYS A 196 14.95 -12.11 1.15
CA CYS A 196 13.68 -11.91 1.84
C CYS A 196 13.28 -10.42 1.77
N PRO A 197 12.09 -10.08 1.24
CA PRO A 197 11.55 -8.71 1.32
C PRO A 197 11.26 -8.27 2.76
N CYS A 198 11.45 -9.16 3.73
CA CYS A 198 11.29 -8.96 5.16
C CYS A 198 12.61 -8.80 5.92
N TYR A 199 13.76 -8.99 5.26
CA TYR A 199 15.07 -8.92 5.92
C TYR A 199 15.41 -7.44 6.13
N THR A 200 15.20 -6.97 7.35
CA THR A 200 15.92 -5.81 7.86
C THR A 200 17.21 -6.36 8.48
N PRO A 201 18.39 -5.97 7.98
CA PRO A 201 19.62 -6.24 8.71
C PRO A 201 19.46 -5.63 10.10
N GLN A 202 19.56 -6.45 11.14
CA GLN A 202 19.61 -5.96 12.50
C GLN A 202 20.83 -5.05 12.64
N GLU A 203 20.55 -3.81 13.03
CA GLU A 203 21.40 -2.79 13.64
C GLU A 203 22.91 -3.07 13.59
N LYS A 204 23.60 -2.31 12.74
CA LYS A 204 24.89 -1.75 13.11
C LYS A 204 24.79 -0.24 13.02
N ASP A 205 25.12 0.39 14.13
CA ASP A 205 25.39 1.82 14.29
C ASP A 205 25.87 2.47 12.99
N ILE A 206 25.21 3.54 12.57
CA ILE A 206 25.81 4.77 12.03
C ILE A 206 24.70 5.82 11.92
N GLY A 207 24.89 6.91 12.68
CA GLY A 207 24.65 8.31 12.32
C GLY A 207 23.50 8.71 11.38
N ILE A 208 22.57 9.46 11.95
CA ILE A 208 22.00 10.75 11.47
C ILE A 208 22.15 11.09 9.96
N PHE A 209 21.05 11.35 9.25
CA PHE A 209 20.56 12.70 8.86
C PHE A 209 19.55 12.69 7.70
N PHE A 210 18.51 13.53 7.91
CA PHE A 210 17.46 14.11 7.05
C PHE A 210 16.46 13.19 6.32
#